data_AF-A0AAX1DA23-F1
#
_entry.id   AF-A0AAX1DA23-F1
#
_cell.length_a   1.000
_cell.length_b   1.000
_cell.length_c   1.000
_cell.angle_alpha   90.00
_cell.angle_beta   90.00
_cell.angle_gamma   90.00
#
_symmetry.space_group_name_H-M   'P 1'
#
loop_
_entity.id
_entity.type
_entity.pdbx_description
1 polymer ?
#
loop_
_entity_poly.entity_id
_entity_poly.type
_entity_poly.pdbx_seq_one_letter_code
_entity_poly.pdbx_strand_id
1 'polypeptide(L)'
;MSNRHETMADAQADNTAHRALYEQLTQENAEWTPELDRCVRAYFDLQQPADPEESPLQMFANYGTSLGIAQSLHAMGCISESALGHMSRFASNQMGRKLLPWNGREFAVSSGYGTPPQAPSYH
;
A
#
# COMPACT_ATOMS: atom_id res chain seq x y z
N MET A 1 1.10 -17.99 32.97
CA MET A 1 0.42 -18.45 31.74
C MET A 1 -0.52 -17.35 31.24
N SER A 2 0.02 -16.19 30.80
CA SER A 2 -0.81 -15.05 30.35
C SER A 2 -0.51 -14.53 28.93
N ASN A 3 0.53 -15.02 28.24
CA ASN A 3 0.91 -14.38 26.97
C ASN A 3 0.03 -14.76 25.76
N ARG A 4 -0.78 -15.84 25.82
CA ARG A 4 -1.55 -16.29 24.64
C ARG A 4 -2.84 -15.51 24.38
N HIS A 5 -3.43 -14.89 25.41
CA HIS A 5 -4.67 -14.12 25.24
C HIS A 5 -4.40 -12.69 24.74
N GLU A 6 -3.27 -12.08 25.13
CA GLU A 6 -2.86 -10.76 24.62
C GLU A 6 -2.54 -10.81 23.12
N THR A 7 -1.77 -11.82 22.66
CA THR A 7 -1.40 -11.92 21.23
C THR A 7 -2.59 -12.17 20.30
N MET A 8 -3.63 -12.85 20.77
CA MET A 8 -4.85 -13.07 19.97
C MET A 8 -5.76 -11.84 19.93
N ALA A 9 -5.81 -11.05 21.00
CA ALA A 9 -6.57 -9.81 21.05
C ALA A 9 -5.93 -8.75 20.12
N ASP A 10 -4.61 -8.62 20.15
CA ASP A 10 -3.87 -7.68 19.29
C ASP A 10 -3.98 -8.07 17.81
N ALA A 11 -3.84 -9.35 17.47
CA ALA A 11 -3.99 -9.82 16.08
C ALA A 11 -5.40 -9.62 15.50
N GLN A 12 -6.43 -9.65 16.36
CA GLN A 12 -7.83 -9.40 16.00
C GLN A 12 -8.15 -7.89 15.89
N ALA A 13 -7.52 -7.06 16.73
CA ALA A 13 -7.61 -5.60 16.63
C ALA A 13 -6.93 -5.08 15.36
N ASP A 14 -5.72 -5.55 15.04
CA ASP A 14 -5.01 -5.24 13.79
C ASP A 14 -5.74 -5.77 12.55
N ASN A 15 -6.53 -6.85 12.70
CA ASN A 15 -7.43 -7.34 11.67
C ASN A 15 -8.48 -6.30 11.29
N THR A 16 -9.03 -5.66 12.31
CA THR A 16 -10.15 -4.74 12.16
C THR A 16 -9.68 -3.41 11.56
N ALA A 17 -8.46 -2.97 11.90
CA ALA A 17 -7.87 -1.73 11.38
C ALA A 17 -7.62 -1.78 9.86
N HIS A 18 -7.01 -2.84 9.35
CA HIS A 18 -6.69 -2.97 7.91
C HIS A 18 -7.94 -3.08 7.03
N ARG A 19 -8.97 -3.78 7.51
CA ARG A 19 -10.26 -3.86 6.81
C ARG A 19 -10.95 -2.50 6.74
N ALA A 20 -10.99 -1.78 7.86
CA ALA A 20 -11.56 -0.43 7.91
C ALA A 20 -10.81 0.53 6.97
N LEU A 21 -9.47 0.46 6.93
CA LEU A 21 -8.65 1.23 5.99
C LEU A 21 -8.96 0.88 4.54
N TYR A 22 -9.11 -0.42 4.22
CA TYR A 22 -9.50 -0.87 2.89
C TYR A 22 -10.86 -0.31 2.48
N GLU A 23 -11.89 -0.48 3.30
CA GLU A 23 -13.25 -0.05 3.01
C GLU A 23 -13.33 1.47 2.87
N GLN A 24 -12.62 2.21 3.74
CA GLN A 24 -12.53 3.66 3.66
C GLN A 24 -11.81 4.11 2.37
N LEU A 25 -10.71 3.44 1.99
CA LEU A 25 -9.93 3.78 0.82
C LEU A 25 -10.68 3.47 -0.48
N THR A 26 -11.27 2.28 -0.56
CA THR A 26 -11.88 1.77 -1.80
C THR A 26 -13.32 2.19 -1.96
N GLN A 27 -14.00 2.56 -0.85
CA GLN A 27 -15.45 2.78 -0.78
C GLN A 27 -16.27 1.55 -1.16
N GLU A 28 -15.66 0.36 -1.06
CA GLU A 28 -16.31 -0.91 -1.35
C GLU A 28 -16.62 -1.65 -0.04
N ASN A 29 -17.81 -2.25 0.02
CA ASN A 29 -18.13 -3.23 1.05
C ASN A 29 -17.73 -4.61 0.52
N ALA A 30 -16.54 -5.07 0.91
CA ALA A 30 -15.98 -6.32 0.41
C ALA A 30 -16.56 -7.54 1.14
N GLU A 31 -16.78 -8.61 0.39
CA GLU A 31 -16.98 -9.93 0.98
C GLU A 31 -15.63 -10.48 1.46
N TRP A 32 -15.37 -10.33 2.76
CA TRP A 32 -14.09 -10.69 3.35
C TRP A 32 -13.84 -12.21 3.37
N THR A 33 -12.91 -12.66 2.53
CA THR A 33 -12.30 -14.00 2.62
C THR A 33 -10.98 -13.95 3.40
N PRO A 34 -10.51 -15.09 3.98
CA PRO A 34 -9.19 -15.16 4.62
C PRO A 34 -8.04 -14.78 3.67
N GLU A 35 -8.16 -15.09 2.39
CA GLU A 35 -7.18 -14.75 1.36
C GLU A 35 -7.15 -13.24 1.09
N LEU A 36 -8.32 -12.62 0.90
CA LEU A 36 -8.42 -11.17 0.74
C LEU A 36 -7.87 -10.44 1.96
N ASP A 37 -8.20 -10.92 3.16
CA ASP A 37 -7.69 -10.38 4.41
C ASP A 37 -6.16 -10.35 4.46
N ARG A 38 -5.53 -11.49 4.16
CA ARG A 38 -4.06 -11.60 4.13
C ARG A 38 -3.43 -10.68 3.09
N CYS A 39 -4.02 -10.59 1.90
CA CYS A 39 -3.51 -9.71 0.84
C CYS A 39 -3.64 -8.24 1.22
N VAL A 40 -4.78 -7.83 1.79
CA VAL A 40 -5.01 -6.44 2.23
C VAL A 40 -4.05 -6.06 3.36
N ARG A 41 -3.83 -6.94 4.33
CA ARG A 41 -2.84 -6.73 5.39
C ARG A 41 -1.44 -6.56 4.82
N ALA A 42 -0.98 -7.52 4.02
CA ALA A 42 0.33 -7.45 3.38
C ALA A 42 0.48 -6.17 2.54
N TYR A 43 -0.57 -5.77 1.83
CA TYR A 43 -0.59 -4.53 1.06
C TYR A 43 -0.30 -3.31 1.94
N PHE A 44 -0.97 -3.18 3.10
CA PHE A 44 -0.80 -2.03 3.99
C PHE A 44 0.47 -2.10 4.85
N ASP A 45 0.88 -3.28 5.29
CA ASP A 45 2.12 -3.49 6.04
C ASP A 45 3.34 -3.04 5.21
N LEU A 46 3.34 -3.29 3.91
CA LEU A 46 4.37 -2.78 2.99
C LEU A 46 4.37 -1.25 2.88
N GLN A 47 3.23 -0.61 3.12
CA GLN A 47 3.11 0.86 3.14
C GLN A 47 3.53 1.46 4.48
N GLN A 48 3.54 0.69 5.56
CA GLN A 48 3.97 1.10 6.90
C GLN A 48 4.85 0.01 7.54
N PRO A 49 6.05 -0.26 7.00
CA PRO A 49 6.87 -1.31 7.54
C PRO A 49 7.29 -0.99 8.97
N ALA A 50 7.47 -2.05 9.77
CA ALA A 50 7.82 -1.93 11.18
C ALA A 50 9.19 -1.26 11.42
N ASP A 51 10.06 -1.26 10.40
CA ASP A 51 11.35 -0.56 10.44
C ASP A 51 11.18 0.86 9.85
N PRO A 52 11.41 1.92 10.64
CA PRO A 52 11.29 3.30 10.17
C PRO A 52 12.41 3.71 9.20
N GLU A 53 13.52 2.98 9.11
CA GLU A 53 14.64 3.30 8.20
C GLU A 53 14.60 2.48 6.91
N GLU A 54 13.59 2.71 6.07
CA GLU A 54 13.59 2.16 4.72
C GLU A 54 14.66 2.84 3.84
N SER A 55 15.50 2.04 3.17
CA SER A 55 16.30 2.55 2.05
C SER A 55 15.40 2.85 0.83
N PRO A 56 15.80 3.75 -0.09
CA PRO A 56 15.02 4.02 -1.30
C PRO A 56 14.72 2.76 -2.12
N LEU A 57 15.68 1.83 -2.22
CA LEU A 57 15.48 0.56 -2.90
C LEU A 57 14.38 -0.28 -2.22
N GLN A 58 14.35 -0.29 -0.89
CA GLN A 58 13.30 -0.96 -0.13
C GLN A 58 11.94 -0.30 -0.36
N MET A 59 11.87 1.03 -0.39
CA MET A 59 10.63 1.76 -0.69
C MET A 59 10.09 1.40 -2.08
N PHE A 60 10.96 1.32 -3.10
CA PHE A 60 10.55 0.88 -4.45
C PHE A 60 10.09 -0.57 -4.48
N ALA A 61 10.78 -1.47 -3.77
CA ALA A 61 10.38 -2.87 -3.67
C ALA A 61 9.02 -3.03 -2.99
N ASN A 62 8.79 -2.30 -1.89
CA ASN A 62 7.53 -2.28 -1.16
C ASN A 62 6.39 -1.73 -2.03
N TYR A 63 6.63 -0.62 -2.74
CA TYR A 63 5.68 -0.06 -3.70
C TYR A 63 5.31 -1.05 -4.82
N GLY A 64 6.31 -1.63 -5.48
CA GLY A 64 6.07 -2.59 -6.56
C GLY A 64 5.30 -3.82 -6.10
N THR A 65 5.63 -4.32 -4.90
CA THR A 65 4.92 -5.45 -4.30
C THR A 65 3.47 -5.10 -3.96
N SER A 66 3.20 -3.93 -3.38
CA SER A 66 1.83 -3.47 -3.12
C SER A 66 1.01 -3.32 -4.40
N LEU A 67 1.59 -2.79 -5.48
CA LEU A 67 0.90 -2.75 -6.78
C LEU A 67 0.61 -4.15 -7.31
N GLY A 68 1.58 -5.07 -7.22
CA GLY A 68 1.40 -6.45 -7.64
C GLY A 68 0.27 -7.16 -6.89
N ILE A 69 0.13 -6.91 -5.59
CA ILE A 69 -1.00 -7.42 -4.79
C ILE A 69 -2.32 -6.87 -5.31
N ALA A 70 -2.46 -5.55 -5.46
CA ALA A 70 -3.70 -4.93 -5.91
C ALA A 70 -4.12 -5.43 -7.32
N GLN A 71 -3.16 -5.49 -8.24
CA GLN A 71 -3.39 -6.00 -9.60
C GLN A 71 -3.82 -7.47 -9.60
N SER A 72 -3.19 -8.30 -8.76
CA SER A 72 -3.54 -9.72 -8.64
C SER A 72 -4.96 -9.90 -8.08
N LEU A 73 -5.31 -9.15 -7.04
CA LEU A 73 -6.66 -9.16 -6.46
C LEU A 73 -7.73 -8.78 -7.49
N HIS A 74 -7.44 -7.78 -8.32
CA HIS A 74 -8.35 -7.39 -9.39
C HIS A 74 -8.47 -8.47 -10.46
N ALA A 75 -7.35 -9.04 -10.91
CA ALA A 75 -7.34 -10.11 -11.92
C ALA A 75 -8.08 -11.38 -11.46
N MET A 76 -8.08 -11.66 -10.15
CA MET A 76 -8.85 -12.75 -9.54
C MET A 76 -10.33 -12.41 -9.31
N GLY A 77 -10.77 -11.18 -9.62
CA GLY A 77 -12.12 -10.72 -9.39
C GLY A 77 -12.47 -10.48 -7.92
N CYS A 78 -11.47 -10.35 -7.05
CA CYS A 78 -11.68 -10.10 -5.62
C CYS A 78 -11.98 -8.62 -5.31
N ILE A 79 -11.56 -7.70 -6.18
CA ILE A 79 -11.79 -6.25 -6.04
C ILE A 79 -12.20 -5.65 -7.39
N SER A 80 -12.96 -4.56 -7.36
CA SER A 80 -13.34 -3.87 -8.59
C SER A 80 -12.18 -3.09 -9.22
N GLU A 81 -12.37 -2.64 -10.47
CA GLU A 81 -11.43 -1.73 -11.14
C GLU A 81 -11.27 -0.40 -10.37
N SER A 82 -12.34 0.08 -9.72
CA SER A 82 -12.31 1.29 -8.88
C SER A 82 -11.41 1.09 -7.66
N ALA A 83 -11.56 -0.02 -6.92
CA ALA A 83 -10.68 -0.38 -5.82
C ALA A 83 -9.22 -0.48 -6.26
N LEU A 84 -8.94 -1.12 -7.40
CA LEU A 84 -7.59 -1.17 -7.97
C LEU A 84 -7.02 0.25 -8.19
N GLY A 85 -7.81 1.16 -8.75
CA GLY A 85 -7.42 2.56 -8.95
C GLY A 85 -7.11 3.28 -7.63
N HIS A 86 -7.97 3.13 -6.62
CA HIS A 86 -7.77 3.73 -5.30
C HIS A 86 -6.53 3.18 -4.59
N MET A 87 -6.34 1.86 -4.60
CA MET A 87 -5.15 1.22 -4.03
C MET A 87 -3.88 1.69 -4.76
N SER A 88 -3.86 1.63 -6.09
CA SER A 88 -2.68 2.05 -6.87
C SER A 88 -2.28 3.50 -6.59
N ARG A 89 -3.26 4.39 -6.47
CA ARG A 89 -3.04 5.80 -6.10
C ARG A 89 -2.51 5.95 -4.68
N PHE A 90 -3.05 5.21 -3.74
CA PHE A 90 -2.59 5.24 -2.35
C PHE A 90 -1.12 4.81 -2.23
N ALA A 91 -0.75 3.66 -2.81
CA ALA A 91 0.63 3.18 -2.77
C ALA A 91 1.61 4.17 -3.41
N SER A 92 1.20 4.81 -4.51
CA SER A 92 2.02 5.83 -5.19
C SER A 92 2.23 7.07 -4.33
N ASN A 93 1.17 7.54 -3.66
CA ASN A 93 1.25 8.69 -2.74
C ASN A 93 2.14 8.39 -1.53
N GLN A 94 2.04 7.19 -0.96
CA GLN A 94 2.87 6.79 0.17
C GLN A 94 4.34 6.69 -0.22
N MET A 95 4.65 6.05 -1.36
CA MET A 95 6.02 6.03 -1.89
C MET A 95 6.55 7.45 -2.10
N GLY A 96 5.76 8.34 -2.70
CA GLY A 96 6.17 9.72 -2.91
C GLY A 96 6.46 10.48 -1.62
N ARG A 97 5.66 10.26 -0.57
CA ARG A 97 5.90 10.82 0.76
C ARG A 97 7.18 10.29 1.41
N LYS A 98 7.47 8.99 1.25
CA LYS A 98 8.67 8.37 1.84
C LYS A 98 9.96 8.79 1.14
N LEU A 99 9.90 9.03 -0.18
CA LEU A 99 11.07 9.46 -0.96
C LEU A 99 11.36 10.96 -0.86
N LEU A 100 10.42 11.78 -0.39
CA LEU A 100 10.57 13.23 -0.23
C LEU A 100 11.87 13.68 0.47
N PRO A 101 12.26 13.07 1.62
CA PRO A 101 13.50 13.43 2.31
C PRO A 101 14.76 13.12 1.50
N TRP A 102 14.69 12.19 0.54
CA TRP A 102 15.82 11.72 -0.23
C TRP A 102 16.05 12.52 -1.52
N ASN A 103 15.00 13.04 -2.15
CA ASN A 103 15.08 13.71 -3.45
C ASN A 103 14.86 15.23 -3.39
N GLY A 104 14.45 15.77 -2.23
CA GLY A 104 14.15 17.19 -2.03
C GLY A 104 13.00 17.73 -2.89
N ARG A 105 12.18 16.86 -3.50
CA ARG A 105 11.07 17.22 -4.41
C ARG A 105 9.92 16.22 -4.29
N GLU A 106 8.67 16.68 -4.19
CA GLU A 106 7.50 15.79 -4.21
C GLU A 106 7.53 14.89 -5.46
N PHE A 107 7.56 13.57 -5.25
CA PHE A 107 7.38 12.62 -6.34
C PHE A 107 5.88 12.55 -6.66
N ALA A 108 5.45 13.34 -7.65
CA ALA A 108 4.10 13.26 -8.18
C ALA A 108 4.07 12.18 -9.28
N VAL A 109 3.50 11.00 -8.97
CA VAL A 109 3.08 10.07 -10.03
C VAL A 109 1.86 10.70 -10.70
N SER A 110 2.08 11.44 -11.77
CA SER A 110 0.98 11.80 -12.66
C SER A 110 0.51 10.52 -13.33
N SER A 111 -0.72 10.09 -13.02
CA SER A 111 -1.43 9.11 -13.85
C SER A 111 -1.34 9.60 -15.29
N GLY A 112 -0.67 8.83 -16.15
CA GLY A 112 -0.07 9.32 -17.39
C GLY A 112 -1.01 10.17 -18.24
N TYR A 113 -0.63 11.42 -18.46
CA TYR A 113 -0.92 12.29 -19.61
C TYR A 113 -0.27 13.66 -19.36
N GLY A 114 1.02 13.67 -18.99
CA GLY A 114 1.78 14.90 -18.79
C GLY A 114 3.20 14.72 -19.28
N THR A 115 3.70 15.72 -20.01
CA THR A 115 5.08 15.78 -20.47
C THR A 115 6.02 15.52 -19.29
N PRO A 116 6.92 14.52 -19.36
CA PRO A 116 7.82 14.25 -18.26
C PRO A 116 8.67 15.50 -17.97
N PRO A 117 8.88 15.86 -16.69
CA PRO A 117 9.78 16.95 -16.35
C PRO A 117 11.17 16.65 -16.92
N GLN A 118 11.84 17.68 -17.47
CA GLN A 118 13.20 17.54 -17.97
C GLN A 118 14.09 16.94 -16.86
N ALA A 119 14.74 15.82 -17.16
CA ALA A 119 15.68 15.20 -16.25
C ALA A 119 16.82 16.19 -15.96
N PRO A 120 17.25 16.36 -14.69
CA PRO A 120 18.40 17.19 -14.39
C PRO A 120 19.64 16.59 -15.06
N SER A 121 20.37 17.44 -15.79
CA SER A 121 21.67 17.10 -16.36
C SER A 121 22.69 17.03 -15.23
N TYR A 122 23.22 15.83 -14.97
CA TYR A 122 24.39 15.65 -14.12
C TYR A 122 25.63 15.99 -14.95
N HIS A 123 26.32 17.08 -14.58
CA HIS A 123 27.63 17.47 -15.10
C HIS A 123 28.74 16.94 -14.19
#